data_AF-A0A0G1S247-F1
#
_entry.id   AF-A0A0G1S247-F1
#
_cell.length_a   1.000
_cell.length_b   1.000
_cell.length_c   1.000
_cell.angle_alpha   90.00
_cell.angle_beta   90.00
_cell.angle_gamma   90.00
#
_symmetry.space_group_name_H-M   'P 1'
#
loop_
_entity.id
_entity.type
_entity.pdbx_description
1 polymer ?
#
loop_
_entity_poly.entity_id
_entity_poly.type
_entity_poly.pdbx_seq_one_letter_code
_entity_poly.pdbx_strand_id
1 'polypeptide(L)'
;MMMATVLDKVTRLPGWVYLQMVRRVESQMGYKVVLNSQKPNWIDGAMIFDMTPVWKKHGIDAKGVNYYTVGAVKDGLSSRYDYLSPYYQAWLGGYVVKFKKNREWTAYDHFHLGEADQLNWLEMYGDKEPLASILQKDFKLVEKINISGFPGILYEGGGWSHSDVGKSGRGFILSGMMAACANMFNMLNKNLDLVGENFIPQWNVNYSTNSYHKVNLWGYVAILELDAKTKAVLYANATRFEDRNGKEYDYFIKIGKDIKRVLLSTRIEKV
;
A
#
# COMPACT_ATOMS: atom_id res chain seq x y z
N MET A 1 1.82 -19.41 18.58
CA MET A 1 0.99 -20.25 17.70
C MET A 1 -0.47 -20.33 18.16
N MET A 2 -0.76 -20.62 19.43
CA MET A 2 -2.15 -20.70 19.94
C MET A 2 -2.86 -19.34 20.09
N MET A 3 -2.14 -18.25 20.41
CA MET A 3 -2.72 -16.89 20.48
C MET A 3 -3.10 -16.31 19.11
N ALA A 4 -2.27 -16.55 18.09
CA ALA A 4 -2.50 -16.14 16.69
C ALA A 4 -3.87 -16.60 16.19
N THR A 5 -4.12 -17.90 16.32
CA THR A 5 -5.36 -18.57 15.87
C THR A 5 -6.60 -18.11 16.65
N VAL A 6 -6.46 -17.67 17.90
CA VAL A 6 -7.56 -17.09 18.68
C VAL A 6 -7.85 -15.67 18.19
N LEU A 7 -6.81 -14.86 17.98
CA LEU A 7 -6.96 -13.48 17.50
C LEU A 7 -7.57 -13.44 16.10
N ASP A 8 -7.15 -14.31 15.19
CA ASP A 8 -7.71 -14.41 13.84
C ASP A 8 -9.21 -14.75 13.88
N LYS A 9 -9.62 -15.69 14.75
CA LYS A 9 -11.04 -16.04 14.92
C LYS A 9 -11.86 -14.88 15.47
N VAL A 10 -11.35 -14.17 16.47
CA VAL A 10 -12.06 -13.07 17.13
C VAL A 10 -12.12 -11.82 16.25
N THR A 11 -11.11 -11.57 15.40
CA THR A 11 -11.06 -10.41 14.49
C THR A 11 -11.84 -10.62 13.20
N ARG A 12 -12.31 -11.85 12.89
CA ARG A 12 -13.07 -12.14 11.68
C ARG A 12 -14.38 -11.35 11.58
N LEU A 13 -15.17 -11.31 12.67
CA LEU A 13 -16.44 -10.55 12.67
C LEU A 13 -16.19 -9.03 12.61
N PRO A 14 -15.32 -8.42 13.46
CA PRO A 14 -14.93 -7.03 13.31
C PRO A 14 -14.39 -6.67 11.92
N GLY A 15 -13.54 -7.53 11.34
CA GLY A 15 -13.02 -7.35 9.98
C GLY A 15 -14.12 -7.39 8.92
N TRP A 16 -15.10 -8.29 9.05
CA TRP A 16 -16.27 -8.31 8.17
C TRP A 16 -17.13 -7.05 8.33
N VAL A 17 -17.39 -6.61 9.56
CA VAL A 17 -18.13 -5.37 9.84
C VAL A 17 -17.42 -4.17 9.22
N TYR A 18 -16.11 -4.06 9.41
CA TYR A 18 -15.29 -3.00 8.82
C TYR A 18 -15.36 -3.04 7.30
N LEU A 19 -15.23 -4.22 6.68
CA LEU A 19 -15.37 -4.36 5.23
C LEU A 19 -16.74 -3.88 4.73
N GLN A 20 -17.84 -4.16 5.45
CA GLN A 20 -19.16 -3.63 5.08
C GLN A 20 -19.22 -2.10 5.21
N MET A 21 -18.56 -1.52 6.21
CA MET A 21 -18.47 -0.06 6.34
C MET A 21 -17.70 0.56 5.18
N VAL A 22 -16.54 -0.02 4.82
CA VAL A 22 -15.74 0.44 3.68
C VAL A 22 -16.53 0.30 2.37
N ARG A 23 -17.24 -0.81 2.16
CA ARG A 23 -18.13 -0.99 1.00
C ARG A 23 -19.18 0.09 0.85
N ARG A 24 -19.72 0.64 1.95
CA ARG A 24 -20.61 1.81 1.89
C ARG A 24 -19.90 3.05 1.39
N VAL A 25 -18.64 3.25 1.77
CA VAL A 25 -17.80 4.33 1.23
C VAL A 25 -17.57 4.07 -0.26
N GLU A 26 -17.20 2.86 -0.68
CA GLU A 26 -17.04 2.48 -2.09
C GLU A 26 -18.29 2.80 -2.93
N SER A 27 -19.49 2.42 -2.45
CA SER A 27 -20.75 2.76 -3.14
C SER A 27 -20.95 4.27 -3.26
N GLN A 28 -20.55 5.04 -2.25
CA GLN A 28 -20.59 6.51 -2.32
C GLN A 28 -19.52 7.09 -3.26
N MET A 29 -18.43 6.37 -3.51
CA MET A 29 -17.43 6.71 -4.51
C MET A 29 -17.95 6.41 -5.93
N GLY A 30 -18.71 5.32 -6.10
CA GLY A 30 -19.28 4.87 -7.37
C GLY A 30 -18.29 4.05 -8.22
N TYR A 31 -17.07 3.84 -7.72
CA TYR A 31 -16.01 3.09 -8.38
C TYR A 31 -15.18 2.34 -7.36
N LYS A 32 -14.55 1.25 -7.80
CA LYS A 32 -13.57 0.48 -7.04
C LYS A 32 -12.38 0.09 -7.91
N VAL A 33 -11.23 -0.11 -7.26
CA VAL A 33 -10.02 -0.65 -7.89
C VAL A 33 -10.02 -2.17 -7.69
N VAL A 34 -9.77 -2.92 -8.75
CA VAL A 34 -9.57 -4.37 -8.71
C VAL A 34 -8.15 -4.67 -9.12
N LEU A 35 -7.34 -5.05 -8.14
CA LEU A 35 -5.94 -5.42 -8.36
C LEU A 35 -5.86 -6.75 -9.09
N ASN A 36 -5.06 -6.80 -10.14
CA ASN A 36 -4.69 -8.05 -10.81
C ASN A 36 -3.32 -8.49 -10.28
N SER A 37 -3.27 -8.82 -8.99
CA SER A 37 -2.03 -9.19 -8.33
C SER A 37 -1.60 -10.59 -8.76
N GLN A 38 -0.77 -10.65 -9.81
CA GLN A 38 -0.31 -11.91 -10.37
C GLN A 38 0.57 -12.67 -9.37
N LYS A 39 0.19 -13.93 -9.12
CA LYS A 39 1.08 -14.92 -8.51
C LYS A 39 2.33 -15.11 -9.38
N PRO A 40 3.50 -15.44 -8.79
CA PRO A 40 3.70 -15.86 -7.40
C PRO A 40 4.16 -14.76 -6.44
N ASN A 41 4.32 -13.52 -6.91
CA ASN A 41 5.09 -12.52 -6.17
C ASN A 41 4.26 -11.57 -5.32
N TRP A 42 2.96 -11.47 -5.59
CA TRP A 42 2.01 -10.66 -4.84
C TRP A 42 0.96 -11.56 -4.19
N ILE A 43 0.38 -11.09 -3.09
CA ILE A 43 -0.80 -11.75 -2.53
C ILE A 43 -1.99 -11.51 -3.47
N ASP A 44 -2.65 -12.59 -3.85
CA ASP A 44 -3.83 -12.61 -4.73
C ASP A 44 -5.08 -12.16 -3.96
N GLY A 45 -5.20 -10.86 -3.75
CA GLY A 45 -6.27 -10.22 -2.98
C GLY A 45 -5.89 -8.77 -2.66
N ALA A 46 -6.72 -8.10 -1.86
CA ALA A 46 -6.46 -6.73 -1.44
C ALA A 46 -6.87 -6.49 0.01
N MET A 47 -6.12 -5.62 0.67
CA MET A 47 -6.57 -4.84 1.82
C MET A 47 -7.31 -3.61 1.32
N ILE A 48 -8.42 -3.28 2.00
CA ILE A 48 -9.30 -2.17 1.63
C ILE A 48 -9.53 -1.29 2.85
N PHE A 49 -9.23 0.00 2.73
CA PHE A 49 -9.28 0.94 3.85
C PHE A 49 -9.96 2.26 3.45
N ASP A 50 -10.82 2.77 4.34
CA ASP A 50 -11.30 4.16 4.21
C ASP A 50 -10.17 5.13 4.59
N MET A 51 -9.69 5.86 3.58
CA MET A 51 -8.61 6.83 3.74
C MET A 51 -9.10 8.22 4.14
N THR A 52 -10.42 8.42 4.19
CA THR A 52 -11.02 9.71 4.55
C THR A 52 -10.51 10.25 5.88
N PRO A 53 -10.45 9.46 6.98
CA PRO A 53 -9.92 9.95 8.25
C PRO A 53 -8.43 10.27 8.19
N VAL A 54 -7.64 9.46 7.48
CA VAL A 54 -6.19 9.62 7.34
C VAL A 54 -5.88 10.92 6.60
N TRP A 55 -6.46 11.12 5.41
CA TRP A 55 -6.26 12.34 4.64
C TRP A 55 -6.71 13.58 5.41
N LYS A 56 -7.84 13.52 6.12
CA LYS A 56 -8.31 14.62 6.98
C LYS A 56 -7.30 14.95 8.09
N LYS A 57 -6.73 13.94 8.77
CA LYS A 57 -5.68 14.12 9.80
C LYS A 57 -4.46 14.87 9.24
N HIS A 58 -4.12 14.63 7.98
CA HIS A 58 -3.01 15.27 7.28
C HIS A 58 -3.42 16.53 6.48
N GLY A 59 -4.60 17.11 6.75
CA GLY A 59 -5.03 18.38 6.15
C GLY A 59 -5.49 18.29 4.69
N ILE A 60 -5.63 17.07 4.14
CA ILE A 60 -6.09 16.83 2.78
C ILE A 60 -7.62 16.69 2.81
N ASP A 61 -8.33 17.64 2.19
CA ASP A 61 -9.80 17.60 2.09
C ASP A 61 -10.26 16.72 0.93
N ALA A 62 -10.14 15.41 1.16
CA ALA A 62 -10.52 14.36 0.24
C ALA A 62 -11.34 13.28 0.96
N LYS A 63 -12.08 12.50 0.18
CA LYS A 63 -12.77 11.29 0.61
C LYS A 63 -12.36 10.15 -0.30
N GLY A 64 -12.12 8.97 0.24
CA GLY A 64 -11.79 7.85 -0.63
C GLY A 64 -11.39 6.58 0.08
N VAL A 65 -11.07 5.60 -0.76
CA VAL A 65 -10.77 4.24 -0.37
C VAL A 65 -9.43 3.83 -0.98
N ASN A 66 -8.57 3.19 -0.20
CA ASN A 66 -7.37 2.53 -0.69
C ASN A 66 -7.63 1.04 -0.89
N TYR A 67 -7.11 0.48 -1.97
CA TYR A 67 -7.07 -0.93 -2.30
C TYR A 67 -5.61 -1.30 -2.54
N TYR A 68 -5.03 -2.15 -1.70
CA TYR A 68 -3.62 -2.48 -1.86
C TYR A 68 -3.30 -3.92 -1.50
N THR A 69 -2.19 -4.40 -2.04
CA THR A 69 -1.61 -5.70 -1.71
C THR A 69 -0.11 -5.53 -1.48
N VAL A 70 0.50 -6.58 -0.97
CA VAL A 70 1.93 -6.64 -0.63
C VAL A 70 2.57 -7.89 -1.23
N GLY A 71 3.89 -7.95 -1.13
CA GLY A 71 4.66 -9.12 -1.53
C GLY A 71 4.12 -10.41 -0.91
N ALA A 72 4.19 -11.50 -1.67
CA ALA A 72 3.67 -12.80 -1.28
C ALA A 72 4.27 -13.30 0.03
N VAL A 73 3.53 -14.16 0.72
CA VAL A 73 4.01 -14.82 1.94
C VAL A 73 4.91 -15.99 1.56
N LYS A 74 6.14 -15.97 2.07
CA LYS A 74 7.13 -17.05 1.97
C LYS A 74 7.61 -17.38 3.37
N ASP A 75 7.65 -18.67 3.70
CA ASP A 75 8.10 -19.15 5.03
C ASP A 75 7.38 -18.44 6.19
N GLY A 76 6.09 -18.16 6.02
CA GLY A 76 5.24 -17.55 7.04
C GLY A 76 5.36 -16.03 7.19
N LEU A 77 6.13 -15.33 6.35
CA LEU A 77 6.26 -13.88 6.38
C LEU A 77 6.07 -13.27 4.98
N SER A 78 5.42 -12.12 4.88
CA SER A 78 5.38 -11.36 3.62
C SER A 78 6.80 -11.00 3.19
N SER A 79 7.10 -11.20 1.91
CA SER A 79 8.37 -10.84 1.30
C SER A 79 8.66 -9.33 1.31
N ARG A 80 7.69 -8.51 1.76
CA ARG A 80 7.85 -7.09 2.05
C ARG A 80 8.79 -6.81 3.22
N TYR A 81 8.93 -7.75 4.16
CA TYR A 81 9.76 -7.58 5.36
C TYR A 81 11.11 -8.31 5.28
N ASP A 82 11.38 -9.02 4.20
CA ASP A 82 12.70 -9.60 3.90
C ASP A 82 13.52 -8.60 3.08
N TYR A 83 14.59 -8.06 3.66
CA TYR A 83 15.42 -7.06 2.98
C TYR A 83 16.20 -7.61 1.78
N LEU A 84 16.33 -8.93 1.63
CA LEU A 84 16.97 -9.58 0.47
C LEU A 84 16.00 -9.87 -0.68
N SER A 85 14.69 -9.81 -0.39
CA SER A 85 13.64 -9.96 -1.39
C SER A 85 13.58 -8.72 -2.29
N PRO A 86 13.47 -8.88 -3.63
CA PRO A 86 13.18 -7.77 -4.53
C PRO A 86 11.87 -7.02 -4.21
N TYR A 87 10.98 -7.63 -3.42
CA TYR A 87 9.72 -7.05 -2.99
C TYR A 87 9.80 -6.42 -1.59
N TYR A 88 11.00 -6.28 -1.02
CA TYR A 88 11.20 -5.54 0.23
C TYR A 88 10.59 -4.14 0.12
N GLN A 89 9.70 -3.79 1.05
CA GLN A 89 8.98 -2.50 1.08
C GLN A 89 8.21 -2.14 -0.22
N ALA A 90 7.94 -3.13 -1.07
CA ALA A 90 7.15 -2.94 -2.28
C ALA A 90 5.65 -2.85 -1.97
N TRP A 91 4.96 -1.93 -2.66
CA TRP A 91 3.51 -1.81 -2.65
C TRP A 91 2.95 -1.99 -4.05
N LEU A 92 1.71 -2.47 -4.12
CA LEU A 92 0.86 -2.41 -5.30
C LEU A 92 -0.54 -2.04 -4.82
N GLY A 93 -1.12 -0.98 -5.36
CA GLY A 93 -2.44 -0.56 -4.94
C GLY A 93 -3.02 0.57 -5.77
N GLY A 94 -4.09 1.14 -5.25
CA GLY A 94 -4.68 2.33 -5.80
C GLY A 94 -5.76 2.93 -4.91
N TYR A 95 -5.89 4.25 -5.01
CA TYR A 95 -6.94 5.01 -4.36
C TYR A 95 -8.08 5.25 -5.34
N VAL A 96 -9.33 5.18 -4.86
CA VAL A 96 -10.44 5.94 -5.47
C VAL A 96 -10.68 7.16 -4.60
N VAL A 97 -10.54 8.35 -5.18
CA VAL A 97 -10.54 9.61 -4.43
C VAL A 97 -11.51 10.62 -5.04
N LYS A 98 -12.27 11.28 -4.16
CA LYS A 98 -13.10 12.45 -4.44
C LYS A 98 -12.53 13.62 -3.67
N PHE A 99 -12.02 14.59 -4.41
CA PHE A 99 -11.59 15.84 -3.81
C PHE A 99 -12.80 16.76 -3.59
N LYS A 100 -12.87 17.44 -2.44
CA LYS A 100 -14.04 18.26 -2.10
C LYS A 100 -13.97 19.70 -2.60
N LYS A 101 -12.76 20.21 -2.90
CA LYS A 101 -12.59 21.57 -3.44
C LYS A 101 -12.79 21.58 -4.95
N ASN A 102 -13.58 22.54 -5.43
CA ASN A 102 -13.74 22.82 -6.85
C ASN A 102 -12.52 23.61 -7.35
N ARG A 103 -11.41 22.90 -7.58
CA ARG A 103 -10.18 23.43 -8.16
C ARG A 103 -9.58 22.44 -9.13
N GLU A 104 -8.69 22.91 -9.99
CA GLU A 104 -7.81 22.02 -10.74
C GLU A 104 -6.80 21.38 -9.78
N TRP A 105 -6.64 20.07 -9.92
CA TRP A 105 -5.73 19.26 -9.10
C TRP A 105 -4.49 18.94 -9.91
N THR A 106 -3.33 19.22 -9.33
CA THR A 106 -2.02 18.92 -9.92
C THR A 106 -1.68 17.45 -9.69
N ALA A 107 -0.75 16.88 -10.47
CA ALA A 107 -0.24 15.54 -10.20
C ALA A 107 0.31 15.41 -8.77
N TYR A 108 0.95 16.48 -8.28
CA TYR A 108 1.52 16.52 -6.93
C TYR A 108 0.47 16.37 -5.82
N ASP A 109 -0.72 16.96 -5.99
CA ASP A 109 -1.80 16.79 -5.02
C ASP A 109 -2.22 15.32 -4.84
N HIS A 110 -2.06 14.50 -5.88
CA HIS A 110 -2.34 13.06 -5.84
C HIS A 110 -1.20 12.28 -5.19
N PHE A 111 0.05 12.70 -5.41
CA PHE A 111 1.21 12.08 -4.77
C PHE A 111 1.18 12.28 -3.25
N HIS A 112 0.72 13.44 -2.77
CA HIS A 112 0.54 13.71 -1.35
C HIS A 112 -0.49 12.80 -0.64
N LEU A 113 -1.41 12.16 -1.37
CA LEU A 113 -2.30 11.14 -0.78
C LEU A 113 -1.48 9.96 -0.23
N GLY A 114 -0.45 9.53 -0.97
CA GLY A 114 0.44 8.44 -0.59
C GLY A 114 1.42 8.82 0.52
N GLU A 115 1.84 10.08 0.59
CA GLU A 115 2.65 10.57 1.71
C GLU A 115 1.89 10.50 3.04
N ALA A 116 0.65 10.99 3.07
CA ALA A 116 -0.22 10.90 4.25
C ALA A 116 -0.50 9.44 4.67
N ASP A 117 -0.72 8.56 3.69
CA ASP A 117 -0.91 7.12 3.93
C ASP A 117 0.35 6.50 4.55
N GLN A 118 1.52 6.74 3.96
CA GLN A 118 2.79 6.20 4.43
C GLN A 118 3.15 6.69 5.84
N LEU A 119 2.92 7.97 6.16
CA LEU A 119 3.12 8.48 7.52
C LEU A 119 2.24 7.75 8.53
N ASN A 120 0.94 7.63 8.23
CA ASN A 120 -0.01 6.94 9.08
C ASN A 120 0.33 5.45 9.23
N TRP A 121 0.79 4.79 8.16
CA TRP A 121 1.26 3.41 8.19
C TRP A 121 2.46 3.23 9.11
N LEU A 122 3.46 4.10 9.02
CA LEU A 122 4.67 4.03 9.86
C LEU A 122 4.36 4.26 11.35
N GLU A 123 3.47 5.19 11.67
CA GLU A 123 2.99 5.38 13.05
C GLU A 123 2.34 4.09 13.59
N MET A 124 1.52 3.41 12.79
CA MET A 124 0.91 2.14 13.18
C MET A 124 1.92 1.02 13.43
N TYR A 125 3.06 1.05 12.72
CA TYR A 125 4.19 0.14 12.92
C TYR A 125 5.11 0.57 14.06
N GLY A 126 4.77 1.64 14.78
CA GLY A 126 5.47 2.10 15.97
C GLY A 126 6.72 2.92 15.69
N ASP A 127 6.85 3.47 14.47
CA ASP A 127 7.82 4.52 14.21
C ASP A 127 7.40 5.80 14.97
N LYS A 128 8.30 6.32 15.80
CA LYS A 128 8.05 7.51 16.63
C LYS A 128 8.28 8.80 15.86
N GLU A 129 9.06 8.75 14.79
CA GLU A 129 9.43 9.88 13.96
C GLU A 129 9.26 9.48 12.49
N PRO A 130 8.01 9.19 12.07
CA PRO A 130 7.74 8.67 10.75
C PRO A 130 8.24 9.62 9.66
N LEU A 131 9.00 9.08 8.72
CA LEU A 131 9.45 9.80 7.52
C LEU A 131 8.65 9.35 6.31
N ALA A 132 8.04 10.29 5.62
CA ALA A 132 7.63 10.17 4.23
C ALA A 132 7.79 11.55 3.58
N SER A 133 8.48 11.59 2.45
CA SER A 133 8.72 12.82 1.70
C SER A 133 8.65 12.53 0.22
N ILE A 134 7.63 13.10 -0.43
CA ILE A 134 7.44 13.04 -1.88
C ILE A 134 7.60 14.46 -2.44
N LEU A 135 8.46 14.65 -3.44
CA LEU A 135 8.62 15.92 -4.13
C LEU A 135 8.17 15.81 -5.58
N GLN A 136 7.48 16.83 -6.09
CA GLN A 136 6.98 16.83 -7.47
C GLN A 136 8.10 16.61 -8.51
N LYS A 137 9.28 17.20 -8.29
CA LYS A 137 10.44 17.10 -9.18
C LYS A 137 10.97 15.67 -9.35
N ASP A 138 10.63 14.78 -8.41
CA ASP A 138 11.09 13.38 -8.43
C ASP A 138 10.19 12.50 -9.31
N PHE A 139 9.14 13.06 -9.92
CA PHE A 139 8.25 12.38 -10.84
C PHE A 139 8.44 12.87 -12.27
N LYS A 140 8.67 11.93 -13.19
CA LYS A 140 8.66 12.16 -14.63
C LYS A 140 7.38 11.61 -15.25
N LEU A 141 6.79 12.36 -16.17
CA LEU A 141 5.73 11.84 -17.03
C LEU A 141 6.33 10.75 -17.93
N VAL A 142 5.68 9.59 -17.99
CA VAL A 142 6.09 8.46 -18.83
C VAL A 142 5.25 8.42 -20.09
N GLU A 143 3.94 8.28 -19.96
CA GLU A 143 3.03 8.14 -21.10
C GLU A 143 1.58 8.44 -20.72
N LYS A 144 0.74 8.67 -21.73
CA LYS A 144 -0.71 8.62 -21.57
C LYS A 144 -1.17 7.17 -21.61
N ILE A 145 -2.11 6.83 -20.75
CA ILE A 145 -2.63 5.46 -20.59
C ILE A 145 -4.15 5.45 -20.67
N ASN A 146 -4.70 4.27 -20.91
CA ASN A 146 -6.11 3.99 -20.74
C ASN A 146 -6.25 2.68 -19.94
N ILE A 147 -6.94 2.74 -18.80
CA ILE A 147 -7.20 1.57 -17.96
C ILE A 147 -8.71 1.44 -17.79
N SER A 148 -9.27 0.30 -18.21
CA SER A 148 -10.72 0.03 -18.16
C SER A 148 -11.58 1.10 -18.86
N GLY A 149 -11.08 1.73 -19.92
CA GLY A 149 -11.77 2.81 -20.64
C GLY A 149 -11.47 4.21 -20.11
N PHE A 150 -10.87 4.34 -18.92
CA PHE A 150 -10.57 5.64 -18.31
C PHE A 150 -9.21 6.17 -18.75
N PRO A 151 -9.15 7.39 -19.32
CA PRO A 151 -7.91 8.00 -19.71
C PRO A 151 -7.12 8.48 -18.48
N GLY A 152 -5.80 8.48 -18.59
CA GLY A 152 -4.95 9.04 -17.56
C GLY A 152 -3.50 9.20 -17.97
N ILE A 153 -2.66 9.54 -17.00
CA ILE A 153 -1.23 9.76 -17.18
C ILE A 153 -0.46 8.85 -16.22
N LEU A 154 0.54 8.17 -16.76
CA LEU A 154 1.51 7.39 -16.00
C LEU A 154 2.73 8.25 -15.69
N TYR A 155 3.14 8.25 -14.43
CA TYR A 155 4.37 8.85 -13.94
C TYR A 155 5.29 7.77 -13.38
N GLU A 156 6.59 8.00 -13.47
CA GLU A 156 7.61 7.24 -12.75
C GLU A 156 8.31 8.18 -11.77
N GLY A 157 8.46 7.75 -10.53
CA GLY A 157 9.02 8.57 -9.48
C GLY A 157 8.86 7.92 -8.12
N GLY A 158 9.14 8.68 -7.07
CA GLY A 158 9.14 8.15 -5.73
C GLY A 158 9.41 9.18 -4.66
N GLY A 159 9.67 8.67 -3.46
CA GLY A 159 9.94 9.49 -2.29
C GLY A 159 10.79 8.76 -1.26
N TRP A 160 11.35 9.52 -0.33
CA TRP A 160 12.05 8.97 0.82
C TRP A 160 11.06 8.60 1.91
N SER A 161 11.29 7.48 2.58
CA SER A 161 10.51 7.06 3.73
C SER A 161 11.37 6.27 4.71
N HIS A 162 10.86 5.97 5.90
CA HIS A 162 11.37 4.86 6.69
C HIS A 162 10.75 3.54 6.21
N SER A 163 11.46 2.43 6.42
CA SER A 163 10.84 1.10 6.31
C SER A 163 9.87 0.88 7.46
N ASP A 164 8.85 0.06 7.26
CA ASP A 164 7.97 -0.42 8.34
C ASP A 164 8.59 -1.55 9.21
N VAL A 165 9.87 -1.87 9.02
CA VAL A 165 10.60 -2.89 9.79
C VAL A 165 11.37 -2.26 10.96
N GLY A 166 10.90 -2.46 12.20
CA GLY A 166 11.58 -1.90 13.37
C GLY A 166 11.24 -2.53 14.73
N LYS A 167 11.91 -2.06 15.79
CA LYS A 167 11.86 -2.67 17.13
C LYS A 167 10.51 -2.54 17.84
N SER A 168 9.72 -1.53 17.50
CA SER A 168 8.48 -1.19 18.21
C SER A 168 7.23 -1.89 17.62
N GLY A 169 7.37 -2.55 16.47
CA GLY A 169 6.27 -3.07 15.65
C GLY A 169 5.67 -4.41 16.09
N ARG A 170 5.45 -4.64 17.39
CA ARG A 170 4.84 -5.90 17.91
C ARG A 170 3.81 -5.71 19.03
N GLY A 171 3.16 -4.55 19.07
CA GLY A 171 2.09 -4.30 20.04
C GLY A 171 0.82 -5.13 19.79
N PHE A 172 -0.01 -5.27 20.82
CA PHE A 172 -1.33 -5.93 20.72
C PHE A 172 -2.23 -5.27 19.66
N ILE A 173 -2.20 -3.93 19.56
CA ILE A 173 -2.97 -3.15 18.59
C ILE A 173 -2.59 -3.52 17.15
N LEU A 174 -1.29 -3.50 16.83
CA LEU A 174 -0.80 -3.89 15.50
C LEU A 174 -1.15 -5.34 15.18
N SER A 175 -1.04 -6.24 16.17
CA SER A 175 -1.40 -7.65 15.99
C SER A 175 -2.87 -7.82 15.63
N GLY A 176 -3.77 -7.14 16.35
CA GLY A 176 -5.20 -7.16 16.04
C GLY A 176 -5.52 -6.57 14.66
N MET A 177 -4.84 -5.48 14.28
CA MET A 177 -5.00 -4.87 12.96
C MET A 177 -4.53 -5.79 11.84
N MET A 178 -3.35 -6.41 11.98
CA MET A 178 -2.82 -7.33 10.97
C MET A 178 -3.65 -8.61 10.86
N ALA A 179 -4.22 -9.11 11.96
CA ALA A 179 -5.20 -10.20 11.93
C ALA A 179 -6.48 -9.81 11.17
N ALA A 180 -6.96 -8.57 11.34
CA ALA A 180 -8.08 -8.05 10.54
C ALA A 180 -7.71 -7.94 9.05
N CYS A 181 -6.51 -7.48 8.71
CA CYS A 181 -5.99 -7.45 7.34
C CYS A 181 -5.93 -8.86 6.72
N ALA A 182 -5.38 -9.83 7.44
CA ALA A 182 -5.29 -11.22 7.00
C ALA A 182 -6.68 -11.81 6.72
N ASN A 183 -7.62 -11.60 7.63
CA ASN A 183 -9.01 -12.00 7.45
C ASN A 183 -9.65 -11.36 6.20
N MET A 184 -9.34 -10.10 5.91
CA MET A 184 -9.85 -9.41 4.73
C MET A 184 -9.37 -10.06 3.43
N PHE A 185 -8.08 -10.39 3.34
CA PHE A 185 -7.55 -11.16 2.21
C PHE A 185 -8.27 -12.50 2.06
N ASN A 186 -8.39 -13.28 3.14
CA ASN A 186 -9.04 -14.60 3.11
C ASN A 186 -10.53 -14.52 2.74
N MET A 187 -11.20 -13.44 3.11
CA MET A 187 -12.60 -13.20 2.75
C MET A 187 -12.77 -12.85 1.26
N LEU A 188 -11.83 -12.10 0.68
CA LEU A 188 -11.85 -11.70 -0.72
C LEU A 188 -11.33 -12.80 -1.64
N ASN A 189 -10.43 -13.66 -1.15
CA ASN A 189 -9.95 -14.85 -1.83
C ASN A 189 -9.91 -16.05 -0.87
N LYS A 190 -10.88 -16.95 -1.01
CA LYS A 190 -11.06 -18.13 -0.14
C LYS A 190 -9.94 -19.18 -0.28
N ASN A 191 -9.07 -19.05 -1.28
CA ASN A 191 -7.91 -19.92 -1.47
C ASN A 191 -6.68 -19.47 -0.66
N LEU A 192 -6.80 -18.34 0.06
CA LEU A 192 -5.78 -17.86 0.97
C LEU A 192 -6.03 -18.37 2.39
N ASP A 193 -4.95 -18.59 3.12
CA ASP A 193 -4.95 -18.96 4.54
C ASP A 193 -3.93 -18.10 5.28
N LEU A 194 -4.16 -16.79 5.24
CA LEU A 194 -3.27 -15.81 5.86
C LEU A 194 -3.63 -15.59 7.33
N VAL A 195 -2.62 -15.31 8.12
CA VAL A 195 -2.72 -14.96 9.55
C VAL A 195 -2.04 -13.62 9.80
N GLY A 196 -2.41 -12.94 10.90
CA GLY A 196 -1.86 -11.62 11.21
C GLY A 196 -0.33 -11.59 11.27
N GLU A 197 0.30 -12.65 11.76
CA GLU A 197 1.76 -12.77 11.87
C GLU A 197 2.48 -12.72 10.51
N ASN A 198 1.79 -13.04 9.40
CA ASN A 198 2.39 -12.90 8.07
C ASN A 198 2.74 -11.44 7.74
N PHE A 199 2.12 -10.49 8.44
CA PHE A 199 2.26 -9.06 8.22
C PHE A 199 2.98 -8.31 9.35
N ILE A 200 3.60 -9.04 10.27
CA ILE A 200 4.32 -8.44 11.41
C ILE A 200 5.82 -8.69 11.22
N PRO A 201 6.63 -7.65 10.99
CA PRO A 201 8.06 -7.83 10.76
C PRO A 201 8.75 -8.43 11.98
N GLN A 202 9.72 -9.29 11.71
CA GLN A 202 10.61 -9.81 12.73
C GLN A 202 11.88 -8.99 12.72
N TRP A 203 11.89 -7.83 13.37
CA TRP A 203 13.12 -7.07 13.50
C TRP A 203 14.09 -7.77 14.46
N ASN A 204 15.34 -7.94 14.03
CA ASN A 204 16.42 -8.48 14.84
C ASN A 204 17.66 -7.55 14.75
N VAL A 205 18.40 -7.41 15.85
CA VAL A 205 19.68 -6.68 15.91
C VAL A 205 20.68 -7.13 14.83
N ASN A 206 20.64 -8.40 14.45
CA ASN A 206 21.53 -9.02 13.47
C ASN A 206 21.15 -8.72 12.01
N TYR A 207 20.07 -7.98 11.75
CA TYR A 207 19.77 -7.53 10.40
C TYR A 207 20.79 -6.49 9.95
N SER A 208 21.18 -6.59 8.69
CA SER A 208 22.07 -5.61 8.05
C SER A 208 21.44 -4.22 7.95
N THR A 209 20.18 -4.03 8.33
CA THR A 209 19.47 -2.76 8.29
C THR A 209 19.14 -2.24 9.69
N ASN A 210 19.20 -0.92 9.89
CA ASN A 210 18.72 -0.30 11.13
C ASN A 210 17.20 -0.47 11.29
N SER A 211 16.72 -0.40 12.52
CA SER A 211 15.28 -0.28 12.78
C SER A 211 14.74 0.96 12.07
N TYR A 212 13.65 0.83 11.34
CA TYR A 212 13.03 1.90 10.56
C TYR A 212 14.05 2.61 9.64
N HIS A 213 14.99 1.87 9.04
CA HIS A 213 16.02 2.50 8.20
C HIS A 213 15.40 3.27 7.03
N LYS A 214 16.14 4.27 6.55
CA LYS A 214 15.73 5.10 5.44
C LYS A 214 15.74 4.30 4.14
N VAL A 215 14.66 4.41 3.38
CA VAL A 215 14.47 3.79 2.08
C VAL A 215 13.92 4.81 1.09
N ASN A 216 14.21 4.63 -0.19
CA ASN A 216 13.57 5.34 -1.28
C ASN A 216 12.55 4.41 -1.94
N LEU A 217 11.26 4.74 -1.83
CA LEU A 217 10.18 4.02 -2.49
C LEU A 217 10.05 4.58 -3.91
N TRP A 218 10.46 3.81 -4.92
CA TRP A 218 10.52 4.25 -6.31
C TRP A 218 9.71 3.34 -7.23
N GLY A 219 8.91 3.92 -8.11
CA GLY A 219 7.97 3.15 -8.89
C GLY A 219 7.16 3.98 -9.87
N TYR A 220 5.91 3.56 -10.04
CA TYR A 220 4.96 4.15 -10.96
C TYR A 220 3.70 4.62 -10.23
N VAL A 221 3.18 5.77 -10.67
CA VAL A 221 1.88 6.29 -10.24
C VAL A 221 1.07 6.62 -11.48
N ALA A 222 -0.14 6.08 -11.57
CA ALA A 222 -1.09 6.38 -12.63
C ALA A 222 -2.26 7.18 -12.07
N ILE A 223 -2.57 8.32 -12.69
CA ILE A 223 -3.71 9.16 -12.33
C ILE A 223 -4.73 9.06 -13.46
N LEU A 224 -5.88 8.47 -13.16
CA LEU A 224 -6.98 8.22 -14.11
C LEU A 224 -8.18 9.12 -13.79
N GLU A 225 -8.79 9.66 -14.83
CA GLU A 225 -10.02 10.47 -14.75
C GLU A 225 -11.24 9.55 -14.83
N LEU A 226 -11.96 9.38 -13.72
CA LEU A 226 -13.17 8.52 -13.68
C LEU A 226 -14.44 9.32 -13.97
N ASP A 227 -14.56 10.49 -13.34
CA ASP A 227 -15.58 11.50 -13.62
C ASP A 227 -15.06 12.89 -13.22
N ALA A 228 -15.91 13.92 -13.29
CA ALA A 228 -15.54 15.30 -12.98
C ALA A 228 -14.97 15.53 -11.57
N LYS A 229 -15.27 14.67 -10.60
CA LYS A 229 -14.86 14.82 -9.19
C LYS A 229 -14.10 13.60 -8.65
N THR A 230 -14.14 12.48 -9.36
CA THR A 230 -13.57 11.20 -8.93
C THR A 230 -12.40 10.81 -9.80
N LYS A 231 -11.30 10.44 -9.15
CA LYS A 231 -10.10 9.94 -9.80
C LYS A 231 -9.70 8.60 -9.22
N ALA A 232 -9.01 7.79 -10.02
CA ALA A 232 -8.23 6.68 -9.50
C ALA A 232 -6.74 7.04 -9.52
N VAL A 233 -6.06 6.81 -8.41
CA VAL A 233 -4.61 7.03 -8.27
C VAL A 233 -3.98 5.68 -7.97
N LEU A 234 -3.51 4.98 -9.01
CA LEU A 234 -2.87 3.67 -8.87
C LEU A 234 -1.39 3.87 -8.57
N TYR A 235 -0.82 3.02 -7.73
CA TYR A 235 0.59 3.07 -7.38
C TYR A 235 1.20 1.68 -7.31
N ALA A 236 2.46 1.57 -7.72
CA ALA A 236 3.26 0.38 -7.50
C ALA A 236 4.72 0.79 -7.37
N ASN A 237 5.42 0.32 -6.34
CA ASN A 237 6.81 0.67 -6.10
C ASN A 237 7.68 -0.53 -5.78
N ALA A 238 8.97 -0.36 -6.03
CA ALA A 238 10.04 -1.11 -5.43
C ALA A 238 10.80 -0.19 -4.47
N THR A 239 11.94 -0.65 -3.99
CA THR A 239 12.70 0.05 -2.95
C THR A 239 14.17 0.12 -3.28
N ARG A 240 14.77 1.26 -2.94
CA ARG A 240 16.22 1.46 -2.94
C ARG A 240 16.68 1.81 -1.54
N PHE A 241 17.81 1.26 -1.10
CA PHE A 241 18.37 1.57 0.21
C PHE A 241 19.84 1.15 0.30
N GLU A 242 20.51 1.65 1.32
CA GLU A 242 21.84 1.23 1.74
C GLU A 242 21.73 0.45 3.06
N ASP A 243 22.46 -0.66 3.19
CA ASP A 243 22.56 -1.38 4.45
C ASP A 243 23.65 -0.78 5.37
N ARG A 244 23.76 -1.29 6.61
CA ARG A 244 24.73 -0.80 7.61
C ARG A 244 26.19 -0.94 7.18
N ASN A 245 26.48 -1.76 6.17
CA ASN A 245 27.82 -1.99 5.65
C ASN A 245 28.11 -1.14 4.41
N GLY A 246 27.21 -0.21 4.04
CA GLY A 246 27.36 0.62 2.85
C GLY A 246 27.00 -0.10 1.55
N LYS A 247 26.39 -1.29 1.61
CA LYS A 247 25.97 -1.99 0.40
C LYS A 247 24.65 -1.44 -0.09
N GLU A 248 24.64 -0.98 -1.33
CA GLU A 248 23.46 -0.47 -2.00
C GLU A 248 22.59 -1.60 -2.58
N TYR A 249 21.28 -1.41 -2.46
CA TYR A 249 20.26 -2.25 -3.06
C TYR A 249 19.33 -1.36 -3.88
N ASP A 250 19.20 -1.65 -5.17
CA ASP A 250 18.18 -1.07 -6.03
C ASP A 250 17.29 -2.18 -6.58
N TYR A 251 16.12 -2.36 -5.97
CA TYR A 251 15.15 -3.35 -6.42
C TYR A 251 14.27 -2.86 -7.57
N PHE A 252 14.23 -1.56 -7.84
CA PHE A 252 13.53 -1.05 -9.00
C PHE A 252 14.18 -1.54 -10.30
N ILE A 253 15.51 -1.68 -10.34
CA ILE A 253 16.21 -2.32 -11.47
C ILE A 253 15.75 -3.78 -11.67
N LYS A 254 15.44 -4.50 -10.60
CA LYS A 254 15.05 -5.91 -10.65
C LYS A 254 13.58 -6.11 -11.04
N ILE A 255 12.67 -5.34 -10.46
CA ILE A 255 11.21 -5.57 -10.60
C ILE A 255 10.45 -4.42 -11.27
N GLY A 256 11.11 -3.33 -11.68
CA GLY A 256 10.47 -2.14 -12.28
C GLY A 256 9.54 -2.47 -13.46
N LYS A 257 9.97 -3.34 -14.37
CA LYS A 257 9.14 -3.80 -15.49
C LYS A 257 7.92 -4.61 -15.03
N ASP A 258 8.09 -5.45 -14.02
CA ASP A 258 7.02 -6.27 -13.45
C ASP A 258 5.97 -5.40 -12.76
N ILE A 259 6.40 -4.48 -11.88
CA ILE A 259 5.47 -3.60 -11.17
C ILE A 259 4.72 -2.67 -12.13
N LYS A 260 5.35 -2.19 -13.21
CA LYS A 260 4.66 -1.44 -14.28
C LYS A 260 3.59 -2.30 -14.94
N ARG A 261 3.95 -3.51 -15.36
CA ARG A 261 3.02 -4.45 -16.02
C ARG A 261 1.82 -4.73 -15.13
N VAL A 262 2.06 -5.05 -13.86
CA VAL A 262 0.99 -5.40 -12.91
C VAL A 262 0.10 -4.18 -12.62
N LEU A 263 0.68 -3.00 -12.39
CA LEU A 263 -0.07 -1.74 -12.23
C LEU A 263 -1.02 -1.52 -13.42
N LEU A 264 -0.51 -1.60 -14.66
CA LEU A 264 -1.30 -1.38 -15.87
C LEU A 264 -2.36 -2.46 -16.14
N SER A 265 -2.25 -3.62 -15.48
CA SER A 265 -3.23 -4.70 -15.57
C SER A 265 -4.38 -4.61 -14.54
N THR A 266 -4.30 -3.63 -13.64
CA THR A 266 -5.37 -3.29 -12.69
C THR A 266 -6.63 -2.89 -13.44
N ARG A 267 -7.80 -3.15 -12.86
CA ARG A 267 -9.09 -2.76 -13.44
C ARG A 267 -9.81 -1.76 -12.55
N ILE A 268 -10.56 -0.86 -13.18
CA ILE A 268 -11.52 0.02 -12.49
C ILE A 268 -12.92 -0.49 -12.82
N GLU A 269 -13.72 -0.73 -11.79
CA GLU A 269 -15.10 -1.18 -11.93
C GLU A 269 -16.06 -0.14 -11.32
N LYS A 270 -17.19 0.09 -11.99
CA LYS A 270 -18.30 0.89 -11.44
C LYS A 270 -19.02 0.06 -10.37
N VAL A 271 -19.39 0.70 -9.27
CA VAL A 271 -20.09 0.09 -8.12
C VAL A 271 -21.59 0.39 -8.17
#